data_AF-A0A7T2YWM3-F1
#
_entry.id   AF-A0A7T2YWM3-F1
#
_cell.length_a   1.000
_cell.length_b   1.000
_cell.length_c   1.000
_cell.angle_alpha   90.00
_cell.angle_beta   90.00
_cell.angle_gamma   90.00
#
_symmetry.space_group_name_H-M   'P 1'
#
loop_
_entity.id
_entity.type
_entity.pdbx_description
1 polymer ?
#
loop_
_entity_poly.entity_id
_entity_poly.type
_entity_poly.pdbx_seq_one_letter_code
_entity_poly.pdbx_strand_id
1 'polypeptide(L)'
;MSKTETQSDAQKLSALLNVAMAFDHGRIGTDRRFVEMDATVVASVDAELRRLDAENKALRAQLESPAAQAGWKLVPAKPTDAMLGAAQKAWLADPLRRSSTLYAAALAAAPQAPVMDATAERDEAFEAVRQRLCKLPKYSFILADGDGGAVGVARRKDGSGRWIEFQAAHELFDPVAVDAAIAARAAAKTGDAA
;
A
#
# COMPACT_ATOMS: atom_id res chain seq x y z
N MET A 1 -4.47 -33.78 24.36
CA MET A 1 -5.54 -33.16 25.18
C MET A 1 -4.84 -32.20 26.14
N SER A 2 -5.09 -30.90 26.27
CA SER A 2 -6.07 -29.96 25.71
C SER A 2 -5.37 -28.59 25.70
N LYS A 3 -5.57 -27.76 24.67
CA LYS A 3 -5.08 -26.38 24.64
C LYS A 3 -6.01 -25.55 25.52
N THR A 4 -5.48 -24.92 26.56
CA THR A 4 -6.19 -23.93 27.36
C THR A 4 -6.37 -22.66 26.53
N GLU A 5 -7.58 -22.45 26.00
CA GLU A 5 -8.01 -21.16 25.46
C GLU A 5 -7.91 -20.11 26.57
N THR A 6 -7.12 -19.07 26.33
CA THR A 6 -6.97 -17.96 27.27
C THR A 6 -8.21 -17.08 27.14
N GLN A 7 -9.11 -17.16 28.11
CA GLN A 7 -10.31 -16.34 28.19
C GLN A 7 -9.93 -14.86 28.09
N SER A 8 -10.53 -14.12 27.14
CA SER A 8 -10.16 -12.73 26.90
C SER A 8 -10.51 -11.86 28.12
N ASP A 9 -9.79 -10.77 28.32
CA ASP A 9 -10.01 -9.92 29.50
C ASP A 9 -11.43 -9.35 29.55
N ALA A 10 -12.09 -9.15 28.40
CA ALA A 10 -13.50 -8.78 28.30
C ALA A 10 -14.43 -9.88 28.87
N GLN A 11 -14.11 -11.15 28.63
CA GLN A 11 -14.87 -12.27 29.20
C GLN A 11 -14.68 -12.36 30.72
N LYS A 12 -13.47 -12.08 31.23
CA LYS A 12 -13.20 -12.01 32.69
C LYS A 12 -13.94 -10.84 33.34
N LEU A 13 -14.00 -9.69 32.67
CA LEU A 13 -14.70 -8.50 33.16
C LEU A 13 -16.21 -8.71 33.18
N SER A 14 -16.78 -9.38 32.17
CA SER A 14 -18.20 -9.78 32.18
C SER A 14 -18.51 -10.78 33.31
N ALA A 15 -17.59 -11.71 33.60
CA ALA A 15 -17.76 -12.67 34.69
C ALA A 15 -17.71 -11.97 36.06
N LEU A 16 -16.82 -10.98 36.22
CA LEU A 16 -16.74 -10.16 37.43
C LEU A 16 -17.97 -9.27 37.63
N LEU A 17 -18.48 -8.66 36.56
CA LEU A 17 -19.74 -7.90 36.60
C LEU A 17 -20.93 -8.80 36.99
N ASN A 18 -20.99 -10.02 36.46
CA ASN A 18 -22.01 -11.00 36.83
C ASN A 18 -21.92 -11.45 38.30
N VAL A 19 -20.71 -11.58 38.84
CA VAL A 19 -20.50 -11.88 40.27
C VAL A 19 -20.84 -10.67 41.15
N ALA A 20 -20.54 -9.46 40.70
CA ALA A 20 -20.94 -8.22 41.38
C ALA A 20 -22.47 -8.05 41.44
N MET A 21 -23.20 -8.51 40.42
CA MET A 21 -24.68 -8.56 40.43
C MET A 21 -25.25 -9.49 41.51
N ALA A 22 -24.50 -10.49 41.98
CA ALA A 22 -24.97 -11.42 43.02
C ALA A 22 -24.82 -10.85 44.45
N PHE A 23 -24.05 -9.76 44.62
CA PHE A 23 -23.88 -9.08 45.90
C PHE A 23 -24.80 -7.85 45.97
N ASP A 24 -26.07 -8.10 46.31
CA ASP A 24 -27.03 -7.03 46.62
C ASP A 24 -26.59 -6.30 47.90
N HIS A 25 -26.01 -5.11 47.77
CA HIS A 25 -25.63 -4.25 48.89
C HIS A 25 -26.50 -3.00 48.86
N GLY A 26 -27.50 -2.95 49.76
CA GLY A 26 -28.51 -1.89 49.90
C GLY A 26 -28.01 -0.51 50.34
N ARG A 27 -26.79 -0.09 49.97
CA ARG A 27 -26.24 1.25 50.26
C ARG A 27 -25.72 2.02 49.05
N ILE A 28 -25.51 1.36 47.92
CA ILE A 28 -25.20 2.01 46.65
C ILE A 28 -26.19 1.39 45.69
N GLY A 29 -27.26 2.10 45.37
CA GLY A 29 -28.23 1.63 44.40
C GLY A 29 -27.51 1.37 43.07
N THR A 30 -27.22 0.11 42.77
CA THR A 30 -26.90 -0.35 41.43
C THR A 30 -28.19 -0.28 40.64
N ASP A 31 -28.60 0.94 40.30
CA ASP A 31 -29.72 1.17 39.41
C ASP A 31 -29.40 0.44 38.11
N ARG A 32 -30.19 -0.60 37.85
CA ARG A 32 -30.03 -1.56 36.75
C ARG A 32 -29.73 -0.88 35.41
N ARG A 33 -30.21 0.34 35.24
CA ARG A 33 -29.96 1.21 34.08
C ARG A 33 -28.49 1.60 33.89
N PHE A 34 -27.74 1.87 34.96
CA PHE A 34 -26.31 2.18 34.84
C PHE A 34 -25.50 0.97 34.40
N VAL A 35 -25.84 -0.22 34.92
CA VAL A 35 -25.16 -1.47 34.53
C VAL A 35 -25.49 -1.87 33.09
N GLU A 36 -26.75 -1.70 32.67
CA GLU A 36 -27.15 -1.91 31.27
C GLU A 36 -26.46 -0.91 30.32
N MET A 37 -26.33 0.35 30.73
CA MET A 37 -25.59 1.37 29.97
C MET A 37 -24.10 1.01 29.86
N ASP A 38 -23.45 0.64 30.96
CA ASP A 38 -22.04 0.25 30.98
C ASP A 38 -21.80 -1.01 30.13
N ALA A 39 -22.69 -2.00 30.19
CA ALA A 39 -22.61 -3.18 29.34
C ALA A 39 -22.73 -2.85 27.85
N THR A 40 -23.57 -1.86 27.51
CA THR A 40 -23.74 -1.38 26.13
C THR A 40 -22.48 -0.63 25.65
N VAL A 41 -21.87 0.18 26.51
CA VAL A 41 -20.62 0.90 26.22
C VAL A 41 -19.45 -0.08 26.09
N VAL A 42 -19.36 -1.09 26.95
CA VAL A 42 -18.32 -2.13 26.84
C VAL A 42 -18.49 -2.91 25.53
N ALA A 43 -19.71 -3.27 25.15
CA ALA A 43 -19.98 -3.97 23.90
C ALA A 43 -19.62 -3.12 22.66
N SER A 44 -19.86 -1.80 22.70
CA SER A 44 -19.52 -0.90 21.59
C SER A 44 -18.01 -0.69 21.48
N VAL A 45 -17.30 -0.54 22.61
CA VAL A 45 -15.84 -0.45 22.64
C VAL A 45 -15.18 -1.73 22.14
N ASP A 46 -15.69 -2.90 22.52
CA ASP A 46 -15.23 -4.19 22.03
C ASP A 46 -15.45 -4.37 20.51
N ALA A 47 -16.56 -3.84 19.98
CA ALA A 47 -16.81 -3.84 18.55
C ALA A 47 -15.81 -2.93 17.80
N GLU A 48 -15.53 -1.75 18.33
CA GLU A 48 -14.58 -0.81 17.73
C GLU A 48 -13.14 -1.32 17.81
N LEU A 49 -12.74 -1.97 18.90
CA LEU A 49 -11.44 -2.63 19.01
C LEU A 49 -11.26 -3.72 17.95
N ARG A 50 -12.27 -4.58 17.74
CA ARG A 50 -12.22 -5.61 16.69
C ARG A 50 -12.13 -5.01 15.29
N ARG A 51 -12.82 -3.89 15.05
CA ARG A 51 -12.75 -3.16 13.79
C ARG A 51 -11.35 -2.59 13.57
N LEU A 52 -10.79 -1.91 14.57
CA LEU A 52 -9.44 -1.35 14.50
C LEU A 52 -8.37 -2.42 14.35
N ASP A 53 -8.53 -3.59 14.96
CA ASP A 53 -7.62 -4.72 14.75
C ASP A 53 -7.70 -5.27 13.32
N ALA A 54 -8.90 -5.36 12.75
CA ALA A 54 -9.08 -5.77 11.36
C ALA A 54 -8.47 -4.75 10.39
N GLU A 55 -8.65 -3.45 10.66
CA GLU A 55 -8.08 -2.36 9.87
C GLU A 55 -6.55 -2.33 9.98
N ASN A 56 -5.99 -2.45 11.18
CA ASN A 56 -4.54 -2.56 11.38
C ASN A 56 -3.95 -3.79 10.70
N LYS A 57 -4.65 -4.92 10.69
CA LYS A 57 -4.23 -6.12 9.96
C LYS A 57 -4.24 -5.88 8.44
N ALA A 58 -5.26 -5.20 7.92
CA ALA A 58 -5.35 -4.85 6.51
C ALA A 58 -4.25 -3.86 6.10
N LEU A 59 -4.01 -2.82 6.91
CA LEU A 59 -2.94 -1.84 6.68
C LEU A 59 -1.56 -2.49 6.74
N ARG A 60 -1.31 -3.41 7.68
CA ARG A 60 -0.06 -4.18 7.71
C ARG A 60 0.12 -5.04 6.47
N ALA A 61 -0.94 -5.68 5.99
CA ALA A 61 -0.89 -6.45 4.74
C ALA A 61 -0.63 -5.56 3.51
N GLN A 62 -1.10 -4.30 3.51
CA GLN A 62 -0.81 -3.32 2.46
C GLN A 62 0.61 -2.74 2.53
N LEU A 63 1.15 -2.58 3.75
CA LEU A 63 2.49 -2.01 3.97
C LEU A 63 3.62 -3.05 3.83
N GLU A 64 3.33 -4.34 3.94
CA GLU A 64 4.31 -5.38 3.60
C GLU A 64 4.60 -5.34 2.11
N SER A 65 5.85 -5.05 1.75
CA SER A 65 6.27 -5.05 0.35
C SER A 65 6.08 -6.45 -0.26
N PRO A 66 5.82 -6.54 -1.58
CA PRO A 66 5.70 -7.83 -2.27
C PRO A 66 6.93 -8.74 -2.06
N ALA A 67 8.10 -8.13 -1.90
CA ALA A 67 9.33 -8.85 -1.54
C ALA A 67 9.26 -9.48 -0.14
N ALA A 68 8.76 -8.75 0.87
CA ALA A 68 8.57 -9.27 2.23
C ALA A 68 7.51 -10.38 2.28
N GLN A 69 6.40 -10.23 1.52
CA GLN A 69 5.37 -11.26 1.38
C GLN A 69 5.90 -12.54 0.74
N ALA A 70 6.83 -12.42 -0.22
CA ALA A 70 7.56 -13.53 -0.81
C ALA A 70 8.67 -14.10 0.10
N GLY A 71 8.75 -13.68 1.37
CA GLY A 71 9.68 -14.19 2.35
C GLY A 71 11.12 -13.67 2.20
N TRP A 72 11.35 -12.65 1.37
CA TRP A 72 12.67 -12.09 1.17
C TRP A 72 13.11 -11.26 2.38
N LYS A 73 14.31 -11.55 2.88
CA LYS A 73 15.00 -10.78 3.90
C LYS A 73 16.24 -10.16 3.30
N LEU A 74 16.46 -8.87 3.58
CA LEU A 74 17.57 -8.06 3.06
C LEU A 74 18.94 -8.72 3.31
N VAL A 75 19.06 -9.46 4.41
CA VAL A 75 20.22 -10.31 4.72
C VAL A 75 19.71 -11.64 5.28
N PRO A 76 20.13 -12.79 4.73
CA PRO A 76 19.77 -14.07 5.30
C PRO A 76 20.43 -14.23 6.68
N ALA A 77 19.62 -14.44 7.73
CA ALA A 77 20.09 -14.57 9.11
C ALA A 77 21.01 -15.80 9.33
N LYS A 78 20.91 -16.79 8.43
CA LYS A 78 21.84 -17.92 8.33
C LYS A 78 22.39 -17.95 6.91
N PRO A 79 23.71 -18.09 6.71
CA PRO A 79 24.30 -18.21 5.38
C PRO A 79 23.72 -19.44 4.66
N THR A 80 23.45 -19.29 3.37
CA THR A 80 22.93 -20.39 2.54
C THR A 80 24.06 -21.35 2.14
N ASP A 81 23.72 -22.58 1.77
CA ASP A 81 24.71 -23.58 1.33
C ASP A 81 25.51 -23.09 0.10
N ALA A 82 24.88 -22.33 -0.79
CA ALA A 82 25.54 -21.70 -1.92
C ALA A 82 26.61 -20.68 -1.48
N MET A 83 26.30 -19.85 -0.48
CA MET A 83 27.24 -18.89 0.09
C MET A 83 28.41 -19.61 0.78
N LEU A 84 28.13 -20.67 1.54
CA LEU A 84 29.15 -21.48 2.22
C LEU A 84 30.06 -22.21 1.22
N GLY A 85 29.49 -22.79 0.16
CA GLY A 85 30.26 -23.45 -0.89
C GLY A 85 31.15 -22.47 -1.68
N ALA A 86 30.63 -21.29 -2.02
CA ALA A 86 31.41 -20.24 -2.69
C ALA A 86 32.56 -19.72 -1.80
N ALA A 87 32.27 -19.48 -0.53
CA ALA A 87 33.24 -19.09 0.50
C ALA A 87 34.36 -20.13 0.64
N GLN A 88 34.02 -21.42 0.76
CA GLN A 88 34.99 -22.51 0.87
C GLN A 88 35.87 -22.61 -0.37
N LYS A 89 35.28 -22.53 -1.56
CA LYS A 89 36.02 -22.58 -2.83
C LYS A 89 36.99 -21.41 -2.96
N ALA A 90 36.56 -20.20 -2.63
CA ALA A 90 37.41 -19.01 -2.64
C ALA A 90 38.53 -19.09 -1.60
N TRP A 91 38.22 -19.61 -0.40
CA TRP A 91 39.22 -19.84 0.64
C TRP A 91 40.29 -20.83 0.18
N LEU A 92 39.92 -21.93 -0.47
CA LEU A 92 40.84 -22.92 -1.03
C LEU A 92 41.69 -22.39 -2.19
N ALA A 93 41.14 -21.49 -3.00
CA ALA A 93 41.81 -20.90 -4.15
C ALA A 93 42.77 -19.75 -3.80
N ASP A 94 42.58 -19.07 -2.66
CA ASP A 94 43.43 -17.97 -2.22
C ASP A 94 44.70 -18.49 -1.50
N PRO A 95 45.91 -18.30 -2.08
CA PRO A 95 47.17 -18.75 -1.46
C PRO A 95 47.43 -18.11 -0.09
N LEU A 96 46.90 -16.91 0.14
CA LEU A 96 47.08 -16.15 1.37
C LEU A 96 45.94 -16.33 2.36
N ARG A 97 44.90 -17.12 2.01
CA ARG A 97 43.77 -17.43 2.89
C ARG A 97 43.17 -16.17 3.51
N ARG A 98 42.93 -15.13 2.72
CA ARG A 98 42.39 -13.87 3.25
C ARG A 98 40.90 -14.04 3.51
N SER A 99 40.45 -13.59 4.67
CA SER A 99 39.03 -13.61 5.04
C SER A 99 38.19 -12.70 4.14
N SER A 100 38.77 -11.61 3.62
CA SER A 100 38.07 -10.70 2.70
C SER A 100 37.64 -11.39 1.40
N THR A 101 38.46 -12.29 0.86
CA THR A 101 38.16 -13.08 -0.35
C THR A 101 37.03 -14.07 -0.09
N LEU A 102 37.01 -14.68 1.09
CA LEU A 102 35.90 -15.51 1.56
C LEU A 102 34.60 -14.71 1.63
N TYR A 103 34.61 -13.56 2.31
CA TYR A 103 33.41 -12.71 2.47
C TYR A 103 32.89 -12.18 1.13
N ALA A 104 33.79 -11.74 0.23
CA ALA A 104 33.41 -11.26 -1.09
C ALA A 104 32.72 -12.37 -1.92
N ALA A 105 33.26 -13.59 -1.88
CA ALA A 105 32.67 -14.73 -2.57
C ALA A 105 31.32 -15.15 -1.98
N ALA A 106 31.19 -15.13 -0.64
CA ALA A 106 29.93 -15.40 0.04
C ALA A 106 28.85 -14.37 -0.33
N LEU A 107 29.20 -13.08 -0.36
CA LEU A 107 28.29 -12.00 -0.73
C LEU A 107 27.87 -12.08 -2.21
N ALA A 108 28.79 -12.40 -3.11
CA ALA A 108 28.48 -12.58 -4.53
C ALA A 108 27.52 -13.76 -4.77
N ALA A 109 27.61 -14.81 -3.96
CA ALA A 109 26.72 -15.96 -4.00
C ALA A 109 25.43 -15.80 -3.16
N ALA A 110 25.24 -14.64 -2.52
CA ALA A 110 24.01 -14.36 -1.79
C ALA A 110 22.82 -14.30 -2.77
N PRO A 111 21.63 -14.78 -2.37
CA PRO A 111 20.43 -14.67 -3.20
C PRO A 111 20.18 -13.18 -3.49
N GLN A 112 20.25 -12.82 -4.76
CA GLN A 112 20.02 -11.45 -5.21
C GLN A 112 18.56 -11.13 -5.03
N ALA A 113 18.27 -9.98 -4.43
CA ALA A 113 16.89 -9.51 -4.27
C ALA A 113 16.19 -9.54 -5.64
N PRO A 114 14.89 -9.91 -5.68
CA PRO A 114 14.14 -9.81 -6.92
C PRO A 114 14.25 -8.36 -7.38
N VAL A 115 14.70 -8.18 -8.61
CA VAL A 115 14.60 -6.89 -9.29
C VAL A 115 13.10 -6.68 -9.45
N MET A 116 12.47 -6.04 -8.46
CA MET A 116 11.14 -5.48 -8.66
C MET A 116 11.34 -4.47 -9.77
N ASP A 117 10.78 -4.77 -10.95
CA ASP A 117 10.89 -3.93 -12.13
C ASP A 117 9.98 -2.71 -11.95
N ALA A 118 10.29 -1.91 -10.92
CA ALA A 118 9.63 -0.66 -10.59
C ALA A 118 9.75 0.33 -11.76
N THR A 119 10.71 0.11 -12.66
CA THR A 119 10.84 0.78 -13.95
C THR A 119 9.69 0.44 -14.88
N ALA A 120 9.36 -0.85 -15.07
CA ALA A 120 8.24 -1.25 -15.92
C ALA A 120 6.89 -0.71 -15.41
N GLU A 121 6.65 -0.77 -14.10
CA GLU A 121 5.42 -0.21 -13.49
C GLU A 121 5.33 1.31 -13.65
N ARG A 122 6.45 2.03 -13.51
CA ARG A 122 6.54 3.47 -13.74
C ARG A 122 6.31 3.82 -15.22
N ASP A 123 6.92 3.08 -16.13
CA ASP A 123 6.77 3.30 -17.57
C ASP A 123 5.32 3.08 -18.02
N GLU A 124 4.62 2.12 -17.42
CA GLU A 124 3.20 1.88 -17.66
C GLU A 124 2.31 3.04 -17.18
N ALA A 125 2.60 3.57 -15.99
CA ALA A 125 1.92 4.75 -15.44
C ALA A 125 2.17 5.99 -16.30
N PHE A 126 3.41 6.23 -16.71
CA PHE A 126 3.78 7.34 -17.60
C PHE A 126 3.05 7.27 -18.94
N GLU A 127 2.98 6.09 -19.56
CA GLU A 127 2.27 5.92 -20.83
C GLU A 127 0.75 6.10 -20.68
N ALA A 128 0.16 5.67 -19.56
CA ALA A 128 -1.25 5.89 -19.29
C ALA A 128 -1.59 7.39 -19.18
N VAL A 129 -0.74 8.16 -18.48
CA VAL A 129 -0.86 9.61 -18.38
C VAL A 129 -0.65 10.29 -19.73
N ARG A 130 0.39 9.89 -20.49
CA ARG A 130 0.67 10.43 -21.83
C ARG A 130 -0.52 10.29 -22.78
N GLN A 131 -1.18 9.12 -22.77
CA GLN A 131 -2.35 8.89 -23.61
C GLN A 131 -3.53 9.79 -23.23
N ARG A 132 -3.77 10.01 -21.93
CA ARG A 132 -4.83 10.91 -21.46
C ARG A 132 -4.53 12.36 -21.81
N LEU A 133 -3.28 12.80 -21.64
CA LEU A 133 -2.83 14.13 -22.03
C LEU A 133 -3.05 14.37 -23.53
N CYS A 134 -2.79 13.36 -24.36
CA CYS A 134 -2.99 13.44 -25.81
C CYS A 134 -4.47 13.55 -26.23
N LYS A 135 -5.42 13.13 -25.37
CA LYS A 135 -6.88 13.21 -25.61
C LYS A 135 -7.49 14.52 -25.13
N LEU A 136 -6.74 15.37 -24.42
CA LEU A 136 -7.26 16.66 -23.97
C LEU A 136 -7.64 17.55 -25.16
N PRO A 137 -8.70 18.37 -25.02
CA PRO A 137 -9.04 19.37 -26.02
C PRO A 137 -7.85 20.29 -26.27
N LYS A 138 -7.49 20.44 -27.55
CA LYS A 138 -6.43 21.33 -28.00
C LYS A 138 -7.04 22.60 -28.60
N TYR A 139 -6.30 23.68 -28.46
CA TYR A 139 -6.72 25.01 -28.84
C TYR A 139 -5.61 25.77 -29.57
N SER A 140 -6.06 26.65 -30.45
CA SER A 140 -5.25 27.64 -31.12
C SER A 140 -5.87 29.01 -30.89
N PHE A 141 -5.01 30.01 -30.75
CA PHE A 141 -5.40 31.41 -30.65
C PHE A 141 -5.23 32.05 -32.02
N ILE A 142 -6.31 32.62 -32.53
CA ILE A 142 -6.31 33.36 -33.79
C ILE A 142 -6.65 34.82 -33.51
N LEU A 143 -6.07 35.73 -34.28
CA LEU A 143 -6.52 37.10 -34.30
C LEU A 143 -7.88 37.13 -35.01
N ALA A 144 -8.90 37.57 -34.32
CA ALA A 144 -10.21 37.84 -34.88
C ALA A 144 -10.26 39.31 -35.28
N ASP A 145 -10.57 39.55 -36.55
CA ASP A 145 -10.90 40.87 -37.04
C ASP A 145 -12.26 41.27 -36.44
N GLY A 146 -12.25 42.26 -35.55
CA GLY A 146 -13.48 42.85 -35.03
C GLY A 146 -14.06 43.85 -36.03
N ASP A 147 -15.38 43.84 -36.20
CA ASP A 147 -16.10 44.93 -36.87
C ASP A 147 -15.82 46.24 -36.12
N GLY A 148 -14.95 47.09 -36.69
CA GLY A 148 -14.55 48.37 -36.09
C GLY A 148 -13.07 48.50 -35.69
N GLY A 149 -12.19 47.57 -36.08
CA GLY A 149 -10.73 47.76 -35.99
C GLY A 149 -10.09 47.36 -34.65
N ALA A 150 -10.82 46.71 -33.76
CA ALA A 150 -10.23 46.04 -32.59
C ALA A 150 -9.85 44.60 -32.98
N VAL A 151 -8.55 44.31 -33.05
CA VAL A 151 -8.06 42.94 -33.26
C VAL A 151 -8.14 42.22 -31.91
N GLY A 152 -9.12 41.33 -31.76
CA GLY A 152 -9.28 40.49 -30.57
C GLY A 152 -8.55 39.16 -30.71
N VAL A 153 -8.07 38.56 -29.62
CA VAL A 153 -7.57 37.18 -29.65
C VAL A 153 -8.74 36.24 -29.38
N ALA A 154 -9.13 35.44 -30.37
CA ALA A 154 -10.18 34.44 -30.25
C ALA A 154 -9.60 33.04 -30.09
N ARG A 155 -10.19 32.27 -29.18
CA ARG A 155 -9.85 30.86 -28.95
C ARG A 155 -10.65 29.97 -29.90
N ARG A 156 -9.96 29.15 -30.69
CA ARG A 156 -10.58 28.12 -31.54
C ARG A 156 -10.21 26.74 -31.01
N LYS A 157 -11.20 25.83 -30.93
CA LYS A 157 -10.96 24.41 -30.66
C LYS A 157 -10.50 23.73 -31.95
N ASP A 158 -9.32 23.13 -31.94
CA ASP A 158 -8.75 22.45 -33.10
C ASP A 158 -7.96 21.21 -32.67
N GLY A 159 -8.04 20.12 -33.43
CA GLY A 159 -7.31 18.88 -33.13
C GLY A 159 -5.78 19.03 -33.23
N SER A 160 -5.32 20.07 -33.94
CA SER A 160 -3.92 20.45 -34.15
C SER A 160 -3.39 21.50 -33.16
N GLY A 161 -4.21 21.95 -32.21
CA GLY A 161 -3.87 23.07 -31.34
C GLY A 161 -2.59 22.84 -30.54
N ARG A 162 -1.83 23.93 -30.33
CA ARG A 162 -0.60 23.91 -29.51
C ARG A 162 -0.87 24.08 -28.02
N TRP A 163 -2.07 24.52 -27.66
CA TRP A 163 -2.42 24.85 -26.28
C TRP A 163 -3.44 23.86 -25.73
N ILE A 164 -3.25 23.48 -24.48
CA ILE A 164 -4.19 22.69 -23.68
C ILE A 164 -4.57 23.49 -22.43
N GLU A 165 -5.68 23.13 -21.81
CA GLU A 165 -6.04 23.74 -20.53
C GLU A 165 -5.11 23.26 -19.42
N PHE A 166 -4.47 24.21 -18.72
CA PHE A 166 -3.52 23.90 -17.66
C PHE A 166 -4.19 23.13 -16.52
N GLN A 167 -5.39 23.55 -16.10
CA GLN A 167 -6.14 22.90 -15.03
C GLN A 167 -6.49 21.44 -15.40
N ALA A 168 -6.95 21.22 -16.63
CA ALA A 168 -7.27 19.88 -17.12
C ALA A 168 -6.03 18.99 -17.25
N ALA A 169 -4.86 19.57 -17.58
CA ALA A 169 -3.60 18.84 -17.56
C ALA A 169 -3.16 18.51 -16.12
N HIS A 170 -3.29 19.46 -15.19
CA HIS A 170 -2.91 19.28 -13.80
C HIS A 170 -3.73 18.20 -13.09
N GLU A 171 -5.04 18.14 -13.35
CA GLU A 171 -5.92 17.09 -12.82
C GLU A 171 -5.53 15.67 -13.28
N LEU A 172 -4.86 15.53 -14.43
CA LEU A 172 -4.34 14.24 -14.88
C LEU A 172 -3.11 13.76 -14.09
N PHE A 173 -2.42 14.65 -13.39
CA PHE A 173 -1.27 14.34 -12.55
C PHE A 173 -1.67 14.12 -11.07
N ASP A 174 -2.95 14.21 -10.72
CA ASP A 174 -3.44 13.80 -9.40
C ASP A 174 -3.15 12.29 -9.20
N PRO A 175 -2.51 11.88 -8.09
CA PRO A 175 -2.24 10.47 -7.78
C PRO A 175 -3.46 9.56 -7.97
N VAL A 176 -4.66 10.00 -7.57
CA VAL A 176 -5.90 9.21 -7.70
C VAL A 176 -6.27 9.01 -9.16
N ALA A 177 -6.09 10.04 -9.99
CA ALA A 177 -6.35 9.96 -11.42
C ALA A 177 -5.34 9.05 -12.13
N VAL A 178 -4.08 9.05 -11.71
CA VAL A 178 -3.02 8.17 -12.22
C VAL A 178 -3.32 6.70 -11.88
N ASP A 179 -3.67 6.40 -10.63
CA ASP A 179 -4.03 5.05 -10.19
C ASP A 179 -5.23 4.51 -10.97
N ALA A 180 -6.27 5.34 -11.16
CA ALA A 180 -7.41 4.99 -11.99
C ALA A 180 -7.04 4.76 -13.47
N ALA A 181 -6.00 5.44 -13.99
CA ALA A 181 -5.50 5.23 -15.35
C ALA A 181 -4.81 3.90 -15.52
N ILE A 182 -3.98 3.54 -14.55
CA ILE A 182 -3.25 2.27 -14.49
C ILE A 182 -4.26 1.12 -14.40
N ALA A 183 -5.23 1.21 -13.49
CA ALA A 183 -6.27 0.20 -13.30
C ALA A 183 -7.13 -0.02 -14.56
N ALA A 184 -7.57 1.06 -15.22
CA ALA A 184 -8.36 0.96 -16.45
C ALA A 184 -7.59 0.28 -17.59
N ARG A 185 -6.27 0.51 -17.68
CA ARG A 185 -5.41 -0.09 -18.71
C ARG A 185 -5.09 -1.54 -18.41
N ALA A 186 -4.88 -1.89 -17.13
CA ALA A 186 -4.74 -3.28 -16.70
C ALA A 186 -5.99 -4.09 -17.05
N ALA A 187 -7.19 -3.52 -16.86
CA ALA A 187 -8.45 -4.13 -17.27
C ALA A 187 -8.60 -4.27 -18.80
N ALA A 188 -8.10 -3.31 -19.58
CA ALA A 188 -8.10 -3.38 -21.04
C ALA A 188 -7.15 -4.47 -21.59
N LYS A 189 -5.98 -4.67 -20.97
CA LYS A 189 -5.04 -5.73 -21.35
C LYS A 189 -5.60 -7.14 -21.11
N THR A 190 -6.45 -7.34 -20.09
CA THR A 190 -7.07 -8.64 -19.80
C THR A 190 -8.31 -8.95 -20.65
N GLY A 191 -8.98 -7.93 -21.19
CA GLY A 191 -10.15 -8.11 -22.07
C GLY A 191 -9.81 -8.48 -23.52
N ASP A 192 -8.58 -8.24 -23.98
CA ASP A 192 -8.13 -8.55 -25.35
C ASP A 192 -7.57 -9.98 -25.50
N ALA A 193 -7.68 -10.79 -24.44
CA ALA A 193 -7.19 -12.18 -24.37
C ALA A 193 -8.33 -13.23 -24.36
N ALA A 194 -9.54 -12.84 -24.78
CA ALA A 194 -10.73 -13.71 -24.82
C ALA A 194 -11.27 -13.87 -26.25
#